data_AF-A0A975A1E4-F1
#
_entry.id   AF-A0A975A1E4-F1
#
_cell.length_a   1.000
_cell.length_b   1.000
_cell.length_c   1.000
_cell.angle_alpha   90.00
_cell.angle_beta   90.00
_cell.angle_gamma   90.00
#
_symmetry.space_group_name_H-M   'P 1'
#
loop_
_entity.id
_entity.type
_entity.pdbx_description
1 polymer ?
#
loop_
_entity_poly.entity_id
_entity_poly.type
_entity_poly.pdbx_seq_one_letter_code
_entity_poly.pdbx_strand_id
1 'polypeptide(L)'
;MEALSQNQPSSPINVFLIGNNPIELSSVYTQLKQIKSSVVNAEIGFELSGLFRKIRKFKPSCILIDDNVEKIKIKKILKKLTQNSDTRDIPITVLKNSNYSEGYSEAQDYLLKENLTSEKLSRSILNSIRFKKMHLYMIKKYRKNKSRLLDLVKF
;
A
#
# COMPACT_ATOMS: atom_id res chain seq x y z
N MET A 1 -32.05 -15.11 -17.57
CA MET A 1 -31.02 -15.03 -16.50
C MET A 1 -29.67 -15.20 -17.16
N GLU A 2 -29.10 -14.12 -17.67
CA GLU A 2 -27.77 -14.15 -18.27
C GLU A 2 -26.72 -14.04 -17.17
N ALA A 3 -25.88 -15.06 -17.06
CA ALA A 3 -24.73 -15.06 -16.18
C ALA A 3 -23.72 -14.04 -16.70
N LEU A 4 -23.52 -12.95 -15.94
CA LEU A 4 -22.45 -11.99 -16.18
C LEU A 4 -21.10 -12.70 -16.01
N SER A 5 -20.49 -13.03 -17.14
CA SER A 5 -19.13 -13.55 -17.25
C SER A 5 -18.14 -12.49 -16.75
N GLN A 6 -17.73 -12.58 -15.48
CA GLN A 6 -16.64 -11.77 -14.91
C GLN A 6 -15.30 -12.48 -15.12
N ASN A 7 -14.81 -12.52 -16.37
CA ASN A 7 -13.44 -12.93 -16.69
C ASN A 7 -12.72 -11.82 -17.44
N GLN A 8 -12.70 -10.61 -16.87
CA GLN A 8 -11.64 -9.65 -17.21
C GLN A 8 -10.42 -10.00 -16.37
N PRO A 9 -9.23 -10.24 -16.95
CA PRO A 9 -8.03 -10.43 -16.15
C PRO A 9 -7.82 -9.15 -15.35
N SER A 10 -7.97 -9.23 -14.02
CA SER A 10 -7.67 -8.12 -13.13
C SER A 10 -6.23 -7.68 -13.40
N SER A 11 -6.02 -6.38 -13.60
CA SER A 11 -4.68 -5.84 -13.80
C SER A 11 -3.73 -6.34 -12.70
N PRO A 12 -2.47 -6.66 -13.04
CA PRO A 12 -1.55 -7.23 -12.09
C PRO A 12 -1.34 -6.28 -10.91
N ILE A 13 -1.29 -6.84 -9.70
CA ILE A 13 -1.04 -6.08 -8.48
C ILE A 13 0.47 -6.04 -8.28
N ASN A 14 1.03 -4.85 -8.46
CA ASN A 14 2.45 -4.59 -8.22
C ASN A 14 2.65 -4.25 -6.74
N VAL A 15 3.39 -5.07 -6.01
CA VAL A 15 3.64 -4.91 -4.57
C VAL A 15 5.11 -4.59 -4.34
N PHE A 16 5.40 -3.47 -3.67
CA PHE A 16 6.79 -3.12 -3.33
C PHE A 16 7.05 -3.38 -1.86
N LEU A 17 7.96 -4.31 -1.57
CA LEU A 17 8.36 -4.71 -0.23
C LEU A 17 9.54 -3.86 0.25
N ILE A 18 9.44 -3.31 1.45
CA ILE A 18 10.49 -2.53 2.12
C ILE A 18 10.82 -3.20 3.44
N GLY A 19 12.08 -3.50 3.69
CA GLY A 19 12.53 -4.05 4.97
C GLY A 19 14.03 -4.29 5.01
N ASN A 20 14.54 -4.61 6.20
CA ASN A 20 15.97 -4.85 6.45
C ASN A 20 16.31 -6.32 6.71
N ASN A 21 15.33 -7.22 6.81
CA ASN A 21 15.55 -8.65 7.01
C ASN A 21 15.24 -9.47 5.73
N PRO A 22 16.26 -9.92 4.96
CA PRO A 22 16.05 -10.70 3.75
C PRO A 22 15.29 -12.01 3.96
N ILE A 23 15.49 -12.67 5.09
CA ILE A 23 14.86 -13.97 5.39
C ILE A 23 13.34 -13.78 5.55
N GLU A 24 12.94 -12.81 6.36
CA GLU A 24 11.53 -12.48 6.55
C GLU A 24 10.89 -12.01 5.24
N LEU A 25 11.56 -11.11 4.51
CA LEU A 25 11.05 -10.60 3.23
C LEU A 25 10.92 -11.69 2.17
N SER A 26 11.81 -12.70 2.17
CA SER A 26 11.70 -13.86 1.28
C SER A 26 10.47 -14.71 1.59
N SER A 27 10.15 -14.89 2.87
CA SER A 27 8.91 -15.57 3.29
C SER A 27 7.67 -14.83 2.81
N VAL A 28 7.62 -13.51 3.04
CA VAL A 28 6.52 -12.65 2.56
C VAL A 28 6.42 -12.70 1.03
N TYR A 29 7.55 -12.61 0.33
CA TYR A 29 7.60 -12.69 -1.14
C TYR A 29 7.04 -14.02 -1.65
N THR A 30 7.40 -15.14 -1.00
CA THR A 30 6.86 -16.46 -1.33
C THR A 30 5.35 -16.50 -1.14
N GLN A 31 4.83 -15.96 -0.02
CA GLN A 31 3.40 -15.89 0.22
C GLN A 31 2.67 -15.00 -0.81
N LEU A 32 3.28 -13.90 -1.25
CA LEU A 32 2.73 -13.06 -2.33
C LEU A 32 2.61 -13.83 -3.66
N LYS A 33 3.59 -14.67 -3.98
CA LYS A 33 3.58 -15.51 -5.19
C LYS A 33 2.55 -16.64 -5.14
N GLN A 34 2.10 -17.02 -3.95
CA GLN A 34 1.06 -18.03 -3.75
C GLN A 34 -0.37 -17.49 -3.88
N ILE A 35 -0.55 -16.16 -4.01
CA ILE A 35 -1.87 -15.55 -4.18
C ILE A 35 -2.47 -15.98 -5.52
N LYS A 36 -3.54 -16.79 -5.46
CA LYS A 36 -4.23 -17.30 -6.65
C LYS A 36 -5.27 -16.35 -7.25
N SER A 37 -5.76 -15.40 -6.44
CA SER A 37 -6.87 -14.50 -6.81
C SER A 37 -6.48 -13.40 -7.81
N SER A 38 -5.19 -13.14 -8.00
CA SER A 38 -4.68 -12.10 -8.89
C SER A 38 -3.21 -12.34 -9.21
N VAL A 39 -2.75 -11.84 -10.36
CA VAL A 39 -1.31 -11.85 -10.70
C VAL A 39 -0.59 -10.83 -9.82
N VAL A 40 0.32 -11.30 -8.96
CA VAL A 40 1.11 -10.45 -8.06
C VAL A 40 2.57 -10.37 -8.51
N ASN A 41 2.99 -9.17 -8.88
CA ASN A 41 4.37 -8.83 -9.13
C ASN A 41 4.95 -8.21 -7.87
N ALA A 42 6.11 -8.65 -7.42
CA ALA A 42 6.72 -8.12 -6.21
C ALA A 42 8.17 -7.69 -6.49
N GLU A 43 8.56 -6.54 -5.94
CA GLU A 43 9.93 -6.05 -5.89
C GLU A 43 10.32 -5.76 -4.45
N ILE A 44 11.62 -5.89 -4.12
CA ILE A 44 12.15 -5.67 -2.78
C ILE A 44 13.12 -4.49 -2.77
N GLY A 45 12.99 -3.62 -1.76
CA GLY A 45 13.88 -2.50 -1.49
C GLY A 45 14.39 -2.53 -0.06
N PHE A 46 15.71 -2.66 0.12
CA PHE A 46 16.36 -2.71 1.44
C PHE A 46 16.87 -1.35 1.92
N GLU A 47 17.33 -0.51 0.99
CA GLU A 47 17.95 0.78 1.31
C GLU A 47 17.09 1.96 0.91
N LEU A 48 17.22 3.06 1.67
CA LEU A 48 16.61 4.35 1.35
C LEU A 48 17.21 4.99 0.09
N SER A 49 18.50 4.77 -0.14
CA SER A 49 19.25 5.18 -1.33
C SER A 49 18.61 4.55 -2.58
N GLY A 50 18.00 5.39 -3.42
CA GLY A 50 17.36 4.92 -4.65
C GLY A 50 16.01 4.22 -4.47
N LEU A 51 15.50 4.09 -3.24
CA LEU A 51 14.17 3.53 -2.95
C LEU A 51 13.08 4.19 -3.81
N PHE A 52 13.00 5.51 -3.76
CA PHE A 52 12.02 6.30 -4.51
C PHE A 52 12.18 6.14 -6.03
N ARG A 53 13.41 5.96 -6.52
CA ARG A 53 13.68 5.70 -7.93
C ARG A 53 13.12 4.34 -8.35
N LYS A 54 13.29 3.31 -7.52
CA LYS A 54 12.71 1.97 -7.76
C LYS A 54 11.19 2.01 -7.71
N ILE A 55 10.61 2.59 -6.66
CA ILE A 55 9.15 2.74 -6.51
C ILE A 55 8.55 3.46 -7.73
N ARG A 56 9.15 4.56 -8.19
CA ARG A 56 8.66 5.30 -9.35
C ARG A 56 8.73 4.51 -10.67
N LYS A 57 9.79 3.71 -10.85
CA LYS A 57 9.93 2.85 -12.04
C LYS A 57 8.95 1.69 -12.00
N PHE A 58 8.82 1.04 -10.85
CA PHE A 58 7.96 -0.13 -10.65
C PHE A 58 6.47 0.19 -10.60
N LYS A 59 6.11 1.42 -10.17
CA LYS A 59 4.73 1.90 -9.99
C LYS A 59 3.87 0.92 -9.20
N PRO A 60 4.21 0.67 -7.91
CA PRO A 60 3.46 -0.28 -7.12
C PRO A 60 2.01 0.16 -6.91
N SER A 61 1.11 -0.81 -6.92
CA SER A 61 -0.26 -0.69 -6.45
C SER A 61 -0.35 -0.63 -4.93
N CYS A 62 0.62 -1.20 -4.22
CA CYS A 62 0.72 -1.17 -2.76
C CYS A 62 2.18 -1.29 -2.30
N ILE A 63 2.51 -0.63 -1.19
CA ILE A 63 3.81 -0.75 -0.52
C ILE A 63 3.61 -1.54 0.78
N LEU A 64 4.40 -2.59 0.97
CA LEU A 64 4.49 -3.32 2.23
C LEU A 64 5.76 -2.89 2.95
N ILE A 65 5.64 -2.48 4.22
CA ILE A 65 6.79 -2.07 5.04
C ILE A 65 6.91 -2.99 6.24
N ASP A 66 8.06 -3.62 6.35
CA ASP A 66 8.49 -4.39 7.51
C ASP A 66 8.77 -3.48 8.72
N ASP A 67 8.17 -3.79 9.87
CA ASP A 67 8.39 -3.07 11.13
C ASP A 67 9.66 -3.44 11.90
N ASN A 68 10.47 -4.37 11.40
CA ASN A 68 11.75 -4.78 11.99
C ASN A 68 12.88 -3.73 11.80
N VAL A 69 12.58 -2.64 11.10
CA VAL A 69 13.45 -1.46 11.03
C VAL A 69 13.16 -0.57 12.24
N GLU A 70 14.18 0.12 12.78
CA GLU A 70 13.99 1.10 13.86
C GLU A 70 12.79 2.03 13.61
N LYS A 71 11.91 2.18 14.61
CA LYS A 71 10.66 2.97 14.53
C LYS A 71 10.88 4.38 13.93
N ILE A 72 11.98 5.04 14.28
CA ILE A 72 12.33 6.37 13.75
C ILE A 72 12.57 6.33 12.24
N LYS A 73 13.26 5.30 11.75
CA LYS A 73 13.51 5.11 10.31
C LYS A 73 12.21 4.83 9.56
N ILE A 74 11.31 4.02 10.12
CA ILE A 74 9.99 3.75 9.51
C ILE A 74 9.16 5.04 9.43
N LYS A 75 9.05 5.81 10.52
CA LYS A 75 8.36 7.11 10.50
C LYS A 75 8.94 8.03 9.44
N LYS A 76 10.27 8.06 9.29
CA LYS A 76 10.96 8.87 8.27
C LYS A 76 10.64 8.38 6.84
N ILE A 77 10.56 7.07 6.61
CA ILE A 77 10.16 6.48 5.32
C ILE A 77 8.71 6.86 4.99
N LEU A 78 7.80 6.60 5.92
CA LEU A 78 6.38 6.88 5.75
C LEU A 78 6.13 8.35 5.44
N LYS A 79 6.73 9.25 6.23
CA LYS A 79 6.63 10.69 6.01
C LYS A 79 7.15 11.11 4.63
N LYS A 80 8.29 10.55 4.19
CA LYS A 80 8.82 10.87 2.85
C LYS A 80 7.92 10.32 1.73
N LEU A 81 7.35 9.11 1.89
CA LEU A 81 6.42 8.52 0.93
C LEU A 81 5.14 9.34 0.80
N THR A 82 4.59 9.83 1.92
CA THR A 82 3.34 10.62 1.93
C THR A 82 3.53 12.08 1.50
N GLN A 83 4.74 12.63 1.63
CA GLN A 83 5.05 14.00 1.19
C GLN A 83 5.42 14.08 -0.30
N ASN A 84 5.89 12.99 -0.91
CA ASN A 84 6.33 13.00 -2.30
C ASN A 84 5.14 12.80 -3.27
N SER A 85 4.99 13.67 -4.27
CA SER A 85 3.89 13.64 -5.24
C SER A 85 3.76 12.32 -6.01
N ASP A 86 4.87 11.64 -6.26
CA ASP A 86 4.93 10.40 -7.05
C ASP A 86 4.48 9.18 -6.23
N THR A 87 4.54 9.27 -4.89
CA THR A 87 4.31 8.12 -4.00
C THR A 87 3.18 8.35 -3.00
N ARG A 88 2.75 9.59 -2.76
CA ARG A 88 1.77 9.94 -1.73
C ARG A 88 0.41 9.29 -1.89
N ASP A 89 0.07 8.90 -3.12
CA ASP A 89 -1.21 8.29 -3.46
C ASP A 89 -1.14 6.75 -3.46
N ILE A 90 0.03 6.17 -3.24
CA ILE A 90 0.23 4.73 -3.14
C ILE A 90 -0.15 4.28 -1.72
N PRO A 91 -1.00 3.25 -1.57
CA PRO A 91 -1.35 2.71 -0.26
C PRO A 91 -0.18 1.99 0.40
N ILE A 92 -0.13 2.06 1.73
CA ILE A 92 0.91 1.46 2.55
C ILE A 92 0.29 0.50 3.57
N THR A 93 0.75 -0.73 3.60
CA THR A 93 0.47 -1.70 4.66
C THR A 93 1.75 -1.96 5.46
N VAL A 94 1.66 -1.98 6.79
CA VAL A 94 2.81 -2.28 7.65
C VAL A 94 2.73 -3.71 8.17
N LEU A 95 3.79 -4.47 7.99
CA LEU A 95 3.96 -5.83 8.48
C LEU A 95 4.54 -5.77 9.90
N LYS A 96 3.77 -6.21 10.89
CA LYS A 96 4.11 -6.07 12.30
C LYS A 96 4.58 -7.37 12.93
N ASN A 97 5.64 -7.32 13.73
CA ASN A 97 6.05 -8.44 14.57
C ASN A 97 5.08 -8.71 15.72
N SER A 98 4.45 -7.67 16.26
CA SER A 98 3.46 -7.80 17.35
C SER A 98 2.44 -6.67 17.37
N ASN A 99 1.38 -6.85 18.15
CA ASN A 99 0.35 -5.82 18.36
C ASN A 99 0.78 -4.69 19.31
N TYR A 100 1.87 -4.88 20.07
CA TYR A 100 2.27 -3.96 21.14
C TYR A 100 2.90 -2.65 20.66
N SER A 101 3.30 -2.55 19.38
CA SER A 101 3.86 -1.32 18.85
C SER A 101 2.77 -0.32 18.43
N GLU A 102 2.99 0.97 18.67
CA GLU A 102 2.11 2.04 18.18
C GLU A 102 1.89 1.96 16.65
N GLY A 103 0.70 2.39 16.21
CA GLY A 103 0.42 2.59 14.79
C GLY A 103 1.11 3.83 14.20
N TYR A 104 1.21 3.85 12.88
CA TYR A 104 1.59 4.98 12.05
C TYR A 104 0.37 5.55 11.31
N SER A 105 -0.01 6.79 11.57
CA SER A 105 -1.16 7.45 10.94
C SER A 105 -1.18 7.42 9.40
N GLU A 106 -0.01 7.27 8.79
CA GLU A 106 0.21 7.25 7.35
C GLU A 106 -0.11 5.90 6.69
N ALA A 107 -0.09 4.81 7.45
CA ALA A 107 -0.39 3.48 6.94
C ALA A 107 -1.92 3.27 6.84
N GLN A 108 -2.34 2.57 5.79
CA GLN A 108 -3.75 2.26 5.55
C GLN A 108 -4.18 0.96 6.22
N ASP A 109 -3.24 0.03 6.44
CA ASP A 109 -3.52 -1.24 7.09
C ASP A 109 -2.29 -1.79 7.81
N TYR A 110 -2.52 -2.74 8.70
CA TYR A 110 -1.50 -3.44 9.47
C TYR A 110 -1.74 -4.93 9.42
N LEU A 111 -0.66 -5.68 9.26
CA LEU A 111 -0.73 -7.13 9.18
C LEU A 111 0.32 -7.74 10.09
N LEU A 112 -0.10 -8.61 11.01
CA LEU A 112 0.83 -9.36 11.83
C LEU A 112 1.56 -10.40 10.99
N LYS A 113 2.87 -10.52 11.19
CA LYS A 113 3.71 -11.52 10.53
C LYS A 113 3.46 -12.92 11.10
N GLU A 114 3.00 -13.01 12.35
CA GLU A 114 2.63 -14.29 12.96
C GLU A 114 1.47 -14.92 12.16
N ASN A 115 1.69 -16.16 11.68
CA ASN A 115 0.72 -16.90 10.87
C ASN A 115 0.26 -16.14 9.61
N LEU A 116 1.21 -15.48 8.93
CA LEU A 116 1.00 -14.82 7.66
C LEU A 116 0.67 -15.85 6.57
N THR A 117 -0.47 -15.67 5.89
CA THR A 117 -0.87 -16.50 4.75
C THR A 117 -1.09 -15.66 3.50
N SER A 118 -1.04 -16.28 2.33
CA SER A 118 -1.30 -15.64 1.04
C SER A 118 -2.67 -14.93 1.02
N GLU A 119 -3.70 -15.52 1.64
CA GLU A 119 -5.06 -14.97 1.69
C GLU A 119 -5.12 -13.73 2.58
N LYS A 120 -4.47 -13.76 3.74
CA LYS A 120 -4.38 -12.59 4.65
C LYS A 120 -3.65 -11.44 3.98
N LEU A 121 -2.53 -11.72 3.30
CA LEU A 121 -1.79 -10.74 2.52
C LEU A 121 -2.65 -10.15 1.40
N SER A 122 -3.28 -10.99 0.59
CA SER A 122 -4.15 -10.57 -0.51
C SER A 122 -5.26 -9.65 0.00
N ARG A 123 -5.94 -10.04 1.08
CA ARG A 123 -7.01 -9.25 1.69
C ARG A 123 -6.50 -7.89 2.19
N SER A 124 -5.40 -7.86 2.91
CA SER A 124 -4.82 -6.62 3.43
C SER A 124 -4.39 -5.67 2.31
N ILE A 125 -3.72 -6.19 1.27
CA ILE A 125 -3.31 -5.40 0.11
C ILE A 125 -4.53 -4.78 -0.59
N LEU A 126 -5.56 -5.59 -0.86
CA LEU A 126 -6.78 -5.13 -1.51
C LEU A 126 -7.53 -4.10 -0.66
N ASN A 127 -7.57 -4.30 0.66
CA ASN A 127 -8.17 -3.35 1.60
C ASN A 127 -7.44 -2.01 1.57
N SER A 128 -6.11 -2.00 1.67
CA SER A 128 -5.30 -0.78 1.60
C SER A 128 -5.53 -0.03 0.28
N ILE A 129 -5.57 -0.76 -0.84
CA ILE A 129 -5.85 -0.17 -2.17
C ILE A 129 -7.25 0.46 -2.21
N ARG A 130 -8.27 -0.26 -1.76
CA ARG A 130 -9.66 0.23 -1.75
C ARG A 130 -9.80 1.45 -0.85
N PHE A 131 -9.23 1.40 0.36
CA PHE A 131 -9.24 2.50 1.31
C PHE A 131 -8.59 3.75 0.72
N LYS A 132 -7.40 3.62 0.12
CA LYS A 132 -6.70 4.77 -0.47
C LYS A 132 -7.45 5.36 -1.65
N LYS A 133 -8.01 4.53 -2.54
CA LYS A 133 -8.87 4.99 -3.65
C LYS A 133 -10.08 5.75 -3.14
N MET A 134 -10.76 5.22 -2.13
CA MET A 134 -11.91 5.87 -1.50
C MET A 134 -11.51 7.22 -0.88
N HIS A 135 -10.42 7.27 -0.13
CA HIS A 135 -9.91 8.49 0.49
C HIS A 135 -9.60 9.58 -0.56
N LEU A 136 -8.93 9.22 -1.66
CA LEU A 136 -8.62 10.15 -2.75
C LEU A 136 -9.88 10.64 -3.47
N TYR A 137 -10.85 9.75 -3.70
CA TYR A 137 -12.14 10.12 -4.27
C TYR A 137 -12.86 11.15 -3.39
N MET A 138 -12.92 10.89 -2.08
CA MET A 138 -13.55 11.78 -1.11
C MET A 138 -12.90 13.16 -1.08
N ILE A 139 -11.57 13.24 -1.06
CA ILE A 139 -10.84 14.52 -1.11
C ILE A 139 -11.17 15.27 -2.40
N LYS A 140 -11.14 14.60 -3.56
CA LYS A 140 -11.44 15.23 -4.86
C LYS A 140 -12.87 15.76 -4.90
N LYS A 141 -13.84 14.96 -4.43
CA LYS A 141 -15.26 15.33 -4.39
C LYS A 141 -15.50 16.53 -3.46
N TYR A 142 -14.92 16.50 -2.26
CA TYR A 142 -15.01 17.61 -1.31
C TYR A 142 -14.44 18.91 -1.89
N ARG A 143 -13.24 18.87 -2.47
CA ARG A 143 -12.61 20.05 -3.11
C ARG A 143 -13.47 20.62 -4.23
N LYS A 144 -14.03 19.76 -5.09
CA LYS A 144 -14.93 20.17 -6.17
C LYS A 144 -16.18 20.87 -5.64
N ASN A 145 -16.80 20.32 -4.61
CA ASN A 145 -18.01 20.90 -4.01
C ASN A 145 -17.71 22.24 -3.31
N LYS A 146 -16.60 22.34 -2.59
CA LYS A 146 -16.16 23.59 -1.95
C LYS A 146 -15.94 24.71 -2.97
N SER A 147 -15.30 24.42 -4.10
CA SER A 147 -15.11 25.40 -5.19
C SER A 147 -16.45 25.93 -5.69
N ARG A 148 -17.39 25.03 -5.99
CA ARG A 148 -18.73 25.41 -6.48
C ARG A 148 -19.50 26.30 -5.51
N LEU A 149 -19.41 26.02 -4.21
CA LEU A 149 -20.06 26.86 -3.19
C LEU A 149 -19.43 28.26 -3.12
N LEU A 150 -18.10 28.36 -3.22
CA LEU A 150 -17.42 29.66 -3.24
C LEU A 150 -17.79 30.47 -4.49
N ASP A 151 -18.00 29.82 -5.63
CA ASP A 151 -18.43 30.49 -6.86
C ASP A 151 -19.88 31.02 -6.75
N LEU A 152 -20.74 30.35 -5.97
CA LEU A 152 -22.13 30.78 -5.72
C LEU A 152 -22.25 31.95 -4.73
N VAL A 153 -21.29 32.11 -3.81
CA VAL A 153 -21.29 33.16 -2.76
C VAL A 153 -20.55 34.43 -3.23
N LYS A 154 -19.94 34.42 -4.42
CA LYS A 154 -19.25 35.57 -5.01
C LYS A 154 -20.15 36.51 -5.84
N PHE A 155 -21.47 36.35 -5.71
CA PHE A 155 -22.49 37.26 -6.22
C PHE A 155 -23.19 37.95 -5.05
#